data_AF-A0A3D8L7M8-F1
#
_entry.id   AF-A0A3D8L7M8-F1
#
_cell.length_a   1.000
_cell.length_b   1.000
_cell.length_c   1.000
_cell.angle_alpha   90.00
_cell.angle_beta   90.00
_cell.angle_gamma   90.00
#
_symmetry.space_group_name_H-M   'P 1'
#
loop_
_entity.id
_entity.type
_entity.pdbx_description
1 polymer ?
#
loop_
_entity_poly.entity_id
_entity_poly.type
_entity_poly.pdbx_seq_one_letter_code
_entity_poly.pdbx_strand_id
1 'polypeptide(L)' 'MEKAEMNIEKLLEHPFINKAAVAAALFPNQKYPKQTLNNKLNEVIAGTGKQRMTEQDKTRVRALIKRFIEEIR' A
#
# COMPACT_ATOMS: atom_id res chain seq x y z
N MET A 1 -1.59 -26.73 3.95
CA MET A 1 -1.87 -25.47 4.68
C MET A 1 -2.24 -24.44 3.64
N GLU A 2 -3.51 -24.06 3.59
CA GLU A 2 -3.99 -22.99 2.71
C GLU A 2 -3.23 -21.72 3.09
N LYS A 3 -2.43 -21.16 2.17
CA LYS A 3 -1.79 -19.87 2.41
C LYS A 3 -2.93 -18.86 2.50
N ALA A 4 -3.22 -18.37 3.70
CA ALA A 4 -4.10 -17.23 3.85
C ALA A 4 -3.54 -16.10 2.98
N GLU A 5 -4.23 -15.76 1.89
CA GLU A 5 -3.83 -14.64 1.06
C GLU A 5 -3.97 -13.37 1.90
N MET A 6 -2.84 -12.72 2.14
CA MET A 6 -2.79 -11.47 2.87
C MET A 6 -3.55 -10.41 2.08
N ASN A 7 -4.71 -10.00 2.60
CA ASN A 7 -5.45 -8.86 2.07
C ASN A 7 -4.66 -7.58 2.38
N ILE A 8 -4.04 -7.02 1.33
CA ILE A 8 -3.10 -5.91 1.43
C ILE A 8 -3.82 -4.64 1.89
N GLU A 9 -5.02 -4.42 1.40
CA GLU A 9 -5.87 -3.30 1.75
C GLU A 9 -6.17 -3.32 3.26
N LYS A 10 -6.58 -4.48 3.80
CA LYS A 10 -6.84 -4.67 5.23
C LYS A 10 -5.57 -4.51 6.08
N LEU A 11 -4.43 -4.96 5.58
CA LEU A 11 -3.15 -4.80 6.28
C LEU A 11 -2.73 -3.33 6.38
N LEU A 12 -2.92 -2.57 5.30
CA LEU A 12 -2.59 -1.13 5.28
C LEU A 12 -3.50 -0.29 6.20
N GLU A 13 -4.65 -0.83 6.60
CA GLU A 13 -5.54 -0.23 7.61
C GLU A 13 -5.17 -0.63 9.05
N HIS A 14 -4.16 -1.49 9.27
CA HIS A 14 -3.81 -1.94 10.61
C HIS A 14 -3.17 -0.80 11.44
N PRO A 15 -3.54 -0.61 12.74
CA PRO A 15 -3.06 0.51 13.55
C PRO A 15 -1.53 0.61 13.71
N PHE A 16 -0.83 -0.53 13.69
CA PHE A 16 0.64 -0.57 13.76
C PHE A 16 1.34 -0.24 12.43
N ILE A 17 0.61 -0.17 11.32
CA ILE A 17 1.19 0.22 10.04
C ILE A 17 1.18 1.74 9.93
N ASN A 18 2.36 2.34 9.88
CA ASN A 18 2.50 3.75 9.56
C ASN A 18 2.20 3.98 8.07
N LYS A 19 0.93 4.23 7.75
CA LYS A 19 0.44 4.45 6.39
C LYS A 19 1.17 5.59 5.65
N ALA A 20 1.65 6.62 6.37
CA ALA A 20 2.41 7.70 5.75
C ALA A 20 3.80 7.25 5.29
N ALA A 21 4.52 6.48 6.11
CA ALA A 21 5.81 5.91 5.75
C ALA A 21 5.70 4.92 4.59
N VAL A 22 4.69 4.04 4.63
CA VAL A 22 4.39 3.10 3.55
C VAL A 22 4.08 3.84 2.24
N ALA A 23 3.23 4.87 2.30
CA ALA A 23 2.88 5.65 1.12
C ALA A 23 4.10 6.37 0.51
N ALA A 24 4.97 6.95 1.35
CA ALA A 24 6.20 7.60 0.89
C ALA A 24 7.15 6.61 0.18
N ALA A 25 7.27 5.39 0.70
CA ALA A 25 8.11 4.36 0.09
C ALA A 25 7.52 3.81 -1.23
N LEU A 26 6.18 3.70 -1.32
CA LEU A 26 5.50 3.21 -2.52
C LEU A 26 5.44 4.24 -3.65
N PHE A 27 5.25 5.50 -3.30
CA PHE A 27 5.01 6.60 -4.24
C PHE A 27 5.99 7.75 -4.03
N PRO A 28 7.32 7.51 -4.14
CA PRO A 28 8.34 8.51 -3.79
C PRO A 28 8.30 9.76 -4.66
N ASN A 29 7.80 9.63 -5.89
CA ASN A 29 7.74 10.71 -6.88
C ASN A 29 6.39 11.46 -6.90
N GLN A 30 5.47 11.13 -5.99
CA GLN A 30 4.17 11.79 -5.93
C GLN A 30 4.22 13.00 -5.00
N LYS A 31 3.59 14.11 -5.39
CA LYS A 31 3.50 15.32 -4.56
C LYS A 31 2.83 15.05 -3.21
N TYR A 32 1.84 14.14 -3.19
CA TYR A 32 1.09 13.78 -1.99
C TYR A 32 0.96 12.24 -1.84
N PRO A 33 2.03 11.52 -1.44
CA PRO A 33 2.06 10.06 -1.45
C PRO A 33 0.93 9.42 -0.63
N LYS A 34 0.66 9.96 0.57
CA LYS A 34 -0.42 9.48 1.46
C LYS A 34 -1.80 9.63 0.82
N GLN A 35 -2.05 10.75 0.15
CA GLN A 35 -3.31 10.98 -0.57
C GLN A 35 -3.42 10.02 -1.75
N THR A 36 -2.34 9.79 -2.50
CA THR A 36 -2.30 8.80 -3.59
C THR A 36 -2.65 7.40 -3.09
N LEU A 37 -2.07 6.97 -1.97
CA LEU A 37 -2.39 5.67 -1.37
C LEU A 37 -3.86 5.59 -0.94
N ASN A 38 -4.37 6.62 -0.25
CA ASN A 38 -5.77 6.66 0.19
C ASN A 38 -6.76 6.65 -0.99
N ASN A 39 -6.47 7.38 -2.08
CA ASN A 39 -7.30 7.36 -3.27
C ASN A 39 -7.32 5.96 -3.91
N LYS A 40 -6.15 5.30 -3.96
CA LYS A 40 -5.99 3.94 -4.47
C LYS A 40 -6.75 2.89 -3.67
N LEU A 41 -6.79 3.03 -2.35
CA LEU A 41 -7.53 2.14 -1.43
C LEU A 41 -9.04 2.35 -1.52
N ASN A 42 -9.49 3.60 -1.63
CA ASN A 42 -10.92 3.95 -1.69
C ASN A 42 -11.50 3.89 -3.11
N GLU A 43 -10.75 3.36 -4.08
CA GLU A 43 -11.12 3.28 -5.49
C GLU A 43 -11.70 4.58 -6.08
N VAL A 44 -11.15 5.74 -5.69
CA VAL A 44 -11.73 7.03 -6.07
C VAL A 44 -11.46 7.30 -7.55
N ILE A 45 -12.46 7.82 -8.26
CA ILE A 45 -12.29 8.37 -9.61
C ILE A 45 -11.59 9.73 -9.45
N ALA A 46 -10.35 9.84 -9.91
CA ALA A 46 -9.63 11.12 -9.97
C ALA A 46 -9.38 11.46 -11.44
N GLY A 47 -9.98 12.56 -11.92
CA GLY A 47 -9.93 12.92 -13.35
C GLY A 47 -10.65 11.88 -14.23
N THR A 48 -9.97 11.42 -15.30
CA THR A 48 -10.53 10.47 -16.30
C THR A 48 -10.29 8.99 -15.97
N GLY A 49 -9.78 8.64 -14.78
CA GLY A 49 -9.39 7.26 -14.45
C GLY A 49 -9.77 6.80 -13.04
N LYS A 50 -9.99 5.49 -12.89
CA LYS A 50 -10.13 4.81 -11.60
C LYS A 50 -8.76 4.69 -10.95
N GLN A 51 -8.53 5.32 -9.80
CA GLN A 51 -7.32 5.10 -9.02
C GLN A 51 -7.56 3.90 -8.10
N ARG A 52 -7.26 2.68 -8.59
CA ARG A 52 -7.28 1.46 -7.77
C ARG A 52 -5.85 1.00 -7.47
N MET A 53 -5.70 0.21 -6.41
CA MET A 53 -4.50 -0.59 -6.15
C MET A 53 -4.26 -1.52 -7.34
N THR A 54 -3.14 -1.33 -8.04
CA THR A 54 -2.73 -2.25 -9.11
C THR A 54 -2.01 -3.46 -8.52
N GLU A 55 -1.88 -4.55 -9.29
CA GLU A 55 -1.07 -5.70 -8.85
C GLU A 55 0.41 -5.33 -8.65
N GLN A 56 0.92 -4.34 -9.38
CA GLN A 56 2.25 -3.80 -9.15
C GLN A 56 2.35 -3.09 -7.79
N ASP A 57 1.34 -2.29 -7.43
CA ASP A 57 1.27 -1.64 -6.12
C ASP A 57 1.25 -2.70 -5.01
N LYS A 58 0.41 -3.74 -5.13
CA LYS A 58 0.33 -4.85 -4.17
C LYS A 58 1.66 -5.59 -4.03
N THR A 59 2.35 -5.83 -5.15
CA THR A 59 3.67 -6.48 -5.14
C THR A 59 4.71 -5.65 -4.41
N ARG A 60 4.72 -4.33 -4.64
CA ARG A 60 5.62 -3.41 -3.91
C ARG A 60 5.30 -3.35 -2.43
N VAL A 61 4.02 -3.33 -2.05
CA VAL A 61 3.59 -3.39 -0.64
C VAL A 61 4.11 -4.65 0.03
N ARG A 62 3.94 -5.82 -0.60
CA ARG A 62 4.45 -7.11 -0.07
C ARG A 62 5.97 -7.09 0.12
N ALA A 63 6.71 -6.57 -0.86
CA ALA A 63 8.17 -6.44 -0.76
C ALA A 63 8.59 -5.51 0.39
N LEU A 64 7.91 -4.37 0.53
CA LEU A 64 8.15 -3.40 1.59
C LEU A 64 7.94 -4.02 2.98
N ILE A 65 6.79 -4.68 3.19
CA ILE A 65 6.46 -5.32 4.48
C ILE A 65 7.44 -6.43 4.80
N LYS A 66 7.81 -7.25 3.80
CA LYS A 66 8.79 -8.32 4.00
C LYS A 66 10.11 -7.76 4.52
N ARG A 67 10.60 -6.67 3.91
CA ARG A 67 11.82 -5.99 4.35
C ARG A 67 11.68 -5.43 5.77
N PHE A 68 10.56 -4.78 6.10
CA PHE A 68 10.30 -4.29 7.46
C PHE A 68 10.32 -5.41 8.50
N ILE A 69 9.73 -6.57 8.20
CA ILE A 69 9.73 -7.73 9.11
C ILE A 69 11.15 -8.27 9.28
N GLU A 70 11.94 -8.32 8.19
CA GLU A 70 13.34 -8.74 8.24
C GLU A 70 14.23 -7.78 9.04
N GLU A 71 13.95 -6.46 9.03
CA GLU A 71 14.69 -5.46 9.81
C GLU A 71 14.40 -5.52 11.33
N ILE A 72 13.24 -6.05 11.73
CA ILE A 72 12.84 -6.17 13.15
C ILE A 72 13.26 -7.52 13.76
N ARG A 73 13.59 -8.51 12.92
CA ARG A 73 13.90 -9.88 13.34
C ARG A 73 15.36 -10.07 13.74
#